data_AF-A0A0C3BQ93-F1
#
_entry.id   AF-A0A0C3BQ93-F1
#
_cell.length_a   1.000
_cell.length_b   1.000
_cell.length_c   1.000
_cell.angle_alpha   90.00
_cell.angle_beta   90.00
_cell.angle_gamma   90.00
#
_symmetry.space_group_name_H-M   'P 1'
#
loop_
_entity.id
_entity.type
_entity.pdbx_description
1 polymer ?
#
loop_
_entity_poly.entity_id
_entity_poly.type
_entity_poly.pdbx_seq_one_letter_code
_entity_poly.pdbx_strand_id
1 'polypeptide(L)'
;MEKAKGESLRKTWETVDRNDLVQKLAELHRPLLDLHFTRYGRICYKTDLSVFHQSTVDSLENIPAGLDVSPFCMGPIARRDFWEGELASKMEVERSPWSSALEYMVDAVMRKQTWIDLYAKPHLHDDFLCGLPLQGKRDDHIEALEYYKYLLPYLIPNERRYLHAHLWHPGFHVGYLFKFCM
;
A
#
# COMPACT_ATOMS: atom_id res chain seq x y z
N MET A 1 -16.60 -6.32 -10.76
CA MET A 1 -16.63 -7.05 -9.48
C MET A 1 -18.02 -7.62 -9.30
N GLU A 2 -18.13 -8.91 -8.99
CA GLU A 2 -19.39 -9.55 -8.62
C GLU A 2 -19.84 -9.04 -7.25
N LYS A 3 -21.17 -8.96 -7.00
CA LYS A 3 -21.69 -8.57 -5.69
C LYS A 3 -21.47 -9.70 -4.69
N ALA A 4 -20.83 -9.38 -3.57
CA ALA A 4 -20.73 -10.31 -2.44
C ALA A 4 -22.13 -10.69 -1.94
N LYS A 5 -22.33 -11.98 -1.67
CA LYS A 5 -23.56 -12.50 -1.07
C LYS A 5 -23.57 -12.23 0.45
N GLY A 6 -24.76 -12.22 1.04
CA GLY A 6 -24.94 -12.00 2.48
C GLY A 6 -25.40 -10.58 2.84
N GLU A 7 -25.54 -10.34 4.13
CA GLU A 7 -25.95 -9.04 4.67
C GLU A 7 -24.71 -8.19 4.98
N SER A 8 -24.70 -6.95 4.50
CA SER A 8 -23.59 -6.02 4.78
C SER A 8 -23.48 -5.76 6.28
N LEU A 9 -22.27 -5.82 6.80
CA LEU A 9 -21.97 -5.52 8.19
C LEU A 9 -22.36 -4.08 8.56
N ARG A 10 -22.42 -3.16 7.58
CA ARG A 10 -22.95 -1.81 7.78
C ARG A 10 -24.40 -1.80 8.30
N LYS A 11 -25.23 -2.76 7.88
CA LYS A 11 -26.64 -2.86 8.31
C LYS A 11 -26.79 -3.48 9.69
N THR A 12 -25.91 -4.40 10.03
CA THR A 12 -25.93 -5.15 11.30
C THR A 12 -24.91 -4.63 12.31
N TRP A 13 -24.34 -3.45 12.05
CA TRP A 13 -23.26 -2.90 12.86
C TRP A 13 -23.67 -2.74 14.32
N GLU A 14 -24.90 -2.33 14.59
CA GLU A 14 -25.40 -2.12 15.96
C GLU A 14 -25.63 -3.43 16.73
N THR A 15 -25.80 -4.56 16.03
CA THR A 15 -26.22 -5.83 16.65
C THR A 15 -25.13 -6.91 16.59
N VAL A 16 -24.04 -6.68 15.85
CA VAL A 16 -22.95 -7.65 15.75
C VAL A 16 -22.10 -7.66 17.01
N ASP A 17 -21.76 -8.85 17.48
CA ASP A 17 -20.76 -9.02 18.53
C ASP A 17 -19.38 -8.62 18.00
N ARG A 18 -18.79 -7.60 18.64
CA ARG A 18 -17.48 -7.06 18.26
C ARG A 18 -16.36 -8.06 18.49
N ASN A 19 -16.43 -8.86 19.55
CA ASN A 19 -15.39 -9.82 19.90
C ASN A 19 -15.34 -10.94 18.87
N ASP A 20 -16.50 -11.54 18.57
CA ASP A 20 -16.65 -12.55 17.52
C ASP A 20 -16.20 -12.02 16.16
N LEU A 21 -16.59 -10.78 15.82
CA LEU A 21 -16.16 -10.14 14.58
C LEU A 21 -14.64 -10.02 14.51
N VAL A 22 -13.97 -9.47 15.53
CA VAL A 22 -12.51 -9.31 15.54
C VAL A 22 -11.81 -10.67 15.37
N GLN A 23 -12.31 -11.70 16.05
CA GLN A 23 -11.76 -13.05 15.92
C GLN A 23 -11.90 -13.60 14.49
N LYS A 24 -13.09 -13.51 13.89
CA LYS A 24 -13.32 -13.95 12.50
C LYS A 24 -12.47 -13.20 11.49
N LEU A 25 -12.25 -11.90 11.71
CA LEU A 25 -11.41 -11.09 10.85
C LEU A 25 -9.93 -11.47 10.96
N ALA A 26 -9.46 -11.76 12.19
CA ALA A 26 -8.12 -12.28 12.40
C ALA A 26 -7.95 -13.64 11.70
N GLU A 27 -8.92 -14.54 11.82
CA GLU A 27 -8.93 -15.83 11.13
C GLU A 27 -8.93 -15.68 9.60
N LEU A 28 -9.70 -14.73 9.06
CA LEU A 28 -9.75 -14.44 7.63
C LEU A 28 -8.43 -13.91 7.09
N HIS A 29 -7.75 -13.03 7.84
CA HIS A 29 -6.51 -12.38 7.39
C HIS A 29 -5.27 -13.25 7.61
N ARG A 30 -5.31 -14.19 8.57
CA ARG A 30 -4.16 -15.00 8.97
C ARG A 30 -3.44 -15.67 7.80
N PRO A 31 -4.12 -16.35 6.84
CA PRO A 31 -3.43 -16.97 5.71
C PRO A 31 -2.70 -15.98 4.80
N LEU A 32 -3.16 -14.72 4.73
CA LEU A 32 -2.51 -13.66 3.96
C LEU A 32 -1.30 -13.07 4.69
N LEU A 33 -1.40 -12.96 6.02
CA LEU A 33 -0.34 -12.45 6.88
C LEU A 33 0.78 -13.47 7.09
N ASP A 34 0.49 -14.77 7.10
CA ASP A 34 1.50 -15.83 7.26
C ASP A 34 2.45 -15.92 6.03
N LEU A 35 2.09 -15.30 4.90
CA LEU A 35 2.95 -15.18 3.73
C LEU A 35 3.92 -14.01 3.91
N HIS A 36 5.19 -14.33 4.11
CA HIS A 36 6.26 -13.36 4.37
C HIS A 36 7.06 -13.05 3.11
N PHE A 37 6.89 -11.84 2.57
CA PHE A 37 7.62 -11.40 1.40
C PHE A 37 8.86 -10.59 1.80
N THR A 38 10.00 -10.86 1.14
CA THR A 38 11.27 -10.14 1.30
C THR A 38 11.31 -8.86 0.46
N ARG A 39 10.30 -8.64 -0.38
CA ARG A 39 10.19 -7.48 -1.26
C ARG A 39 8.84 -6.80 -1.13
N TYR A 40 8.86 -5.49 -1.33
CA TYR A 40 7.68 -4.63 -1.27
C TYR A 40 7.19 -4.35 -2.69
N GLY A 41 5.94 -4.69 -2.98
CA GLY A 41 5.38 -4.54 -4.33
C GLY A 41 4.02 -5.20 -4.48
N ARG A 42 3.71 -5.64 -5.70
CA ARG A 42 2.46 -6.34 -6.03
C ARG A 42 2.76 -7.74 -6.55
N ILE A 43 1.87 -8.69 -6.25
CA ILE A 43 1.85 -9.99 -6.93
C ILE A 43 1.15 -9.86 -8.29
N CYS A 44 1.85 -10.22 -9.35
CA CYS A 44 1.38 -10.19 -10.73
C CYS A 44 1.62 -11.54 -11.42
N TYR A 45 0.85 -11.85 -12.46
CA TYR A 45 1.20 -12.97 -13.34
C TYR A 45 2.43 -12.63 -14.15
N LYS A 46 3.35 -13.60 -14.31
CA LYS A 46 4.53 -13.46 -15.15
C LYS A 46 4.18 -13.11 -16.60
N THR A 47 3.04 -13.61 -17.09
CA THR A 47 2.55 -13.34 -18.45
C THR A 47 2.13 -11.90 -18.70
N ASP A 48 1.77 -11.18 -17.65
CA ASP A 48 1.23 -9.81 -17.76
C ASP A 48 2.35 -8.76 -17.82
N LEU A 49 3.60 -9.17 -17.69
CA LEU A 49 4.75 -8.29 -17.56
C LEU A 49 5.74 -8.52 -18.70
N SER A 50 6.08 -7.43 -19.40
CA SER A 50 6.91 -7.45 -20.61
C SER A 50 8.42 -7.53 -20.33
N VAL A 51 8.85 -7.35 -19.08
CA VAL A 51 10.27 -7.27 -18.67
C VAL A 51 10.51 -8.13 -17.42
N PHE A 52 11.74 -8.63 -17.26
CA PHE A 52 12.19 -9.43 -16.13
C PHE A 52 11.79 -8.82 -14.78
N HIS A 53 10.92 -9.54 -14.07
CA HIS A 53 10.65 -9.30 -12.67
C HIS A 53 11.02 -10.55 -11.88
N GLN A 54 11.54 -10.35 -10.67
CA GLN A 54 11.99 -11.44 -9.81
C GLN A 54 10.79 -12.34 -9.46
N SER A 55 11.03 -13.66 -9.51
CA SER A 55 9.99 -14.65 -9.27
C SER A 55 9.45 -14.49 -7.85
N THR A 56 8.15 -14.70 -7.63
CA THR A 56 7.58 -14.70 -6.28
C THR A 56 8.21 -15.80 -5.42
N VAL A 57 8.68 -16.89 -6.05
CA VAL A 57 9.48 -17.96 -5.42
C VAL A 57 10.72 -17.39 -4.71
N ASP A 58 11.40 -16.41 -5.32
CA ASP A 58 12.64 -15.84 -4.77
C ASP A 58 12.36 -14.81 -3.67
N SER A 59 11.10 -14.34 -3.59
CA SER A 59 10.69 -13.25 -2.72
C SER A 59 9.82 -13.69 -1.55
N LEU A 60 9.45 -14.96 -1.43
CA LEU A 60 8.55 -15.49 -0.39
C LEU A 60 9.32 -16.47 0.51
N GLU A 61 9.44 -16.15 1.80
CA GLU A 61 10.26 -16.94 2.73
C GLU A 61 9.61 -18.28 3.11
N ASN A 62 8.27 -18.34 3.15
CA ASN A 62 7.52 -19.49 3.62
C ASN A 62 6.39 -19.82 2.63
N ILE A 63 6.66 -20.68 1.65
CA ILE A 63 5.64 -21.14 0.71
C ILE A 63 4.85 -22.29 1.35
N PRO A 64 3.53 -22.16 1.60
CA PRO A 64 2.71 -23.24 2.12
C PRO A 64 2.73 -24.48 1.22
N ALA A 65 2.69 -25.67 1.81
CA ALA A 65 2.66 -26.92 1.06
C ALA A 65 1.42 -26.97 0.14
N GLY A 66 1.64 -27.29 -1.14
CA GLY A 66 0.58 -27.36 -2.15
C GLY A 66 0.20 -26.01 -2.78
N LEU A 67 0.82 -24.90 -2.38
CA LEU A 67 0.63 -23.60 -3.03
C LEU A 67 1.58 -23.45 -4.22
N ASP A 68 1.04 -23.47 -5.44
CA ASP A 68 1.82 -23.15 -6.64
C ASP A 68 1.94 -21.63 -6.83
N VAL A 69 3.11 -21.08 -6.49
CA VAL A 69 3.45 -19.68 -6.71
C VAL A 69 4.25 -19.44 -8.00
N SER A 70 4.53 -20.50 -8.78
CA SER A 70 5.36 -20.42 -9.98
C SER A 70 4.82 -19.50 -11.09
N PRO A 71 3.50 -19.29 -11.26
CA PRO A 71 2.97 -18.36 -12.27
C PRO A 71 3.16 -16.88 -11.89
N PHE A 72 3.53 -16.59 -10.64
CA PHE A 72 3.52 -15.23 -10.10
C PHE A 72 4.93 -14.64 -9.96
N CYS A 73 5.01 -13.32 -10.03
CA CYS A 73 6.21 -12.53 -9.75
C CYS A 73 5.88 -11.26 -8.96
N MET A 74 6.92 -10.64 -8.39
CA MET A 74 6.82 -9.35 -7.71
C MET A 74 6.93 -8.22 -8.74
N GLY A 75 5.80 -7.62 -9.06
CA GLY A 75 5.67 -6.52 -10.00
C GLY A 75 5.50 -5.15 -9.32
N PRO A 76 5.28 -4.10 -10.13
CA PRO A 76 5.09 -2.76 -9.63
C PRO A 76 3.86 -2.63 -8.75
N ILE A 77 3.95 -1.81 -7.71
CA ILE A 77 2.83 -1.54 -6.81
C ILE A 77 1.65 -0.95 -7.58
N ALA A 78 0.43 -1.44 -7.33
CA ALA A 78 -0.78 -0.98 -8.02
C ALA A 78 -1.64 -0.04 -7.17
N ARG A 79 -1.04 0.64 -6.17
CA ARG A 79 -1.78 1.64 -5.42
C ARG A 79 -2.10 2.83 -6.31
N ARG A 80 -3.33 3.32 -6.22
CA ARG A 80 -3.87 4.33 -7.11
C ARG A 80 -3.03 5.61 -7.15
N ASP A 81 -2.52 6.03 -5.99
CA ASP A 81 -1.66 7.20 -5.82
C ASP A 81 -0.32 7.13 -6.58
N PHE A 82 0.07 5.95 -7.08
CA PHE A 82 1.26 5.76 -7.91
C PHE A 82 0.97 5.88 -9.42
N TRP A 83 -0.31 5.93 -9.79
CA TRP A 83 -0.81 5.82 -11.17
C TRP A 83 -1.86 6.89 -11.52
N GLU A 84 -1.86 8.03 -10.83
CA GLU A 84 -2.79 9.14 -11.07
C GLU A 84 -2.12 10.35 -11.73
N GLY A 85 -2.86 11.10 -12.54
CA GLY A 85 -2.44 12.39 -13.09
C GLY A 85 -1.09 12.35 -13.84
N GLU A 86 -0.24 13.34 -13.58
CA GLU A 86 1.09 13.45 -14.16
C GLU A 86 2.03 12.33 -13.71
N LEU A 87 1.81 11.72 -12.53
CA LEU A 87 2.60 10.57 -12.08
C LEU A 87 2.42 9.38 -13.03
N ALA A 88 1.22 9.14 -13.53
CA ALA A 88 0.98 8.06 -14.51
C ALA A 88 1.38 8.46 -15.93
N SER A 89 1.10 9.71 -16.33
CA SER A 89 1.15 10.10 -17.75
C SER A 89 2.44 10.77 -18.20
N LYS A 90 3.23 11.33 -17.27
CA LYS A 90 4.39 12.17 -17.61
C LYS A 90 5.67 11.81 -16.86
N MET A 91 5.57 11.10 -15.73
CA MET A 91 6.74 10.70 -14.95
C MET A 91 7.13 9.24 -15.23
N GLU A 92 8.34 9.07 -15.76
CA GLU A 92 9.02 7.77 -15.81
C GLU A 92 9.61 7.49 -14.43
N VAL A 93 8.85 6.77 -13.60
CA VAL A 93 9.29 6.38 -12.26
C VAL A 93 9.30 4.87 -12.14
N GLU A 94 10.35 4.32 -11.55
CA GLU A 94 10.34 2.93 -11.10
C GLU A 94 9.28 2.76 -10.01
N ARG A 95 8.50 1.68 -10.12
CA ARG A 95 7.37 1.39 -9.21
C ARG A 95 7.48 0.00 -8.60
N SER A 96 8.64 -0.65 -8.75
CA SER A 96 8.81 -2.11 -8.67
C SER A 96 10.16 -2.52 -8.07
N PRO A 97 10.25 -3.73 -7.50
CA PRO A 97 9.96 -3.98 -6.10
C PRO A 97 11.16 -3.65 -5.20
N TRP A 98 10.90 -2.90 -4.13
CA TRP A 98 11.93 -2.49 -3.17
C TRP A 98 12.38 -3.66 -2.28
N SER A 99 13.65 -3.65 -1.92
CA SER A 99 14.29 -4.67 -1.08
C SER A 99 14.13 -4.43 0.42
N SER A 100 13.67 -3.24 0.81
CA SER A 100 13.42 -2.89 2.21
C SER A 100 12.29 -1.86 2.37
N ALA A 101 11.71 -1.79 3.57
CA ALA A 101 10.74 -0.75 3.93
C ALA A 101 11.32 0.66 3.79
N LEU A 102 12.61 0.83 4.13
CA LEU A 102 13.29 2.12 4.04
C LEU A 102 13.39 2.58 2.60
N GLU A 103 13.84 1.70 1.70
CA GLU A 103 13.95 1.99 0.28
C GLU A 103 12.59 2.36 -0.32
N TYR A 104 11.53 1.61 0.04
CA TYR A 104 10.15 1.93 -0.37
C TYR A 104 9.71 3.33 0.09
N MET A 105 9.93 3.67 1.37
CA MET A 105 9.50 4.94 1.93
C MET A 105 10.31 6.12 1.40
N VAL A 106 11.63 5.95 1.24
CA VAL A 106 12.50 6.97 0.63
C VAL A 106 12.08 7.24 -0.82
N ASP A 107 11.85 6.18 -1.61
CA ASP A 107 11.42 6.35 -3.00
C ASP A 107 10.05 7.02 -3.10
N ALA A 108 9.11 6.72 -2.21
CA ALA A 108 7.83 7.42 -2.14
C ALA A 108 8.00 8.93 -1.91
N VAL A 109 8.94 9.32 -1.04
CA VAL A 109 9.26 10.73 -0.78
C VAL A 109 9.90 11.38 -2.01
N MET A 110 10.95 10.78 -2.55
CA MET A 110 11.67 11.31 -3.71
C MET A 110 10.73 11.51 -4.90
N ARG A 111 9.85 10.54 -5.15
CA ARG A 111 8.85 10.64 -6.21
C ARG A 111 7.87 11.80 -5.98
N LYS A 112 7.46 12.03 -4.73
CA LYS A 112 6.61 13.16 -4.38
C LYS A 112 7.33 14.49 -4.57
N GLN A 113 8.60 14.59 -4.17
CA GLN A 113 9.43 15.79 -4.38
C GLN A 113 9.54 16.12 -5.87
N THR A 114 9.92 15.14 -6.70
CA THR A 114 10.01 15.31 -8.15
C THR A 114 8.68 15.77 -8.76
N TRP A 115 7.55 15.20 -8.30
CA TRP A 115 6.24 15.65 -8.78
C TRP A 115 5.94 17.09 -8.37
N ILE A 116 6.30 17.48 -7.13
CA ILE A 116 6.12 18.84 -6.63
C ILE A 116 6.93 19.85 -7.45
N ASP A 117 8.17 19.50 -7.78
CA ASP A 117 9.06 20.38 -8.55
C ASP A 117 8.58 20.57 -9.99
N LEU A 118 8.15 19.48 -10.63
CA LEU A 118 7.80 19.50 -12.05
C LEU A 118 6.35 19.92 -12.34
N TYR A 119 5.41 19.55 -11.47
CA TYR A 119 3.97 19.60 -11.81
C TYR A 119 3.09 20.26 -10.75
N ALA A 120 3.53 20.44 -9.49
CA ALA A 120 2.66 21.05 -8.49
C ALA A 120 2.32 22.50 -8.85
N LYS A 121 1.02 22.75 -8.85
CA LYS A 121 0.43 24.08 -9.01
C LYS A 121 -0.03 24.57 -7.64
N PRO A 122 0.53 25.68 -7.12
CA PRO A 122 0.03 26.29 -5.90
C PRO A 122 -1.46 26.58 -6.03
N HIS A 123 -2.28 26.06 -5.12
CA HIS A 123 -3.69 26.43 -5.02
C HIS A 123 -3.80 27.58 -4.02
N LEU A 124 -4.23 28.74 -4.52
CA LEU A 124 -4.37 29.97 -3.74
C LEU A 124 -5.63 30.01 -2.87
N HIS A 125 -6.56 29.08 -3.06
CA HIS A 125 -7.81 29.04 -2.30
C HIS A 125 -7.69 28.07 -1.13
N ASP A 126 -7.48 28.66 0.04
CA ASP A 126 -7.95 28.26 1.38
C ASP A 126 -8.28 26.78 1.54
N ASP A 127 -7.25 25.99 1.84
CA ASP A 127 -7.48 24.92 2.80
C ASP A 127 -7.86 25.61 4.12
N PHE A 128 -8.99 25.23 4.72
CA PHE A 128 -9.44 25.76 6.02
C PHE A 128 -8.40 25.50 7.13
N LEU A 129 -7.41 24.66 6.85
CA LEU A 129 -6.25 24.38 7.70
C LEU A 129 -5.07 25.37 7.51
N CYS A 130 -5.04 26.16 6.44
CA CYS A 130 -4.03 27.21 6.22
C CYS A 130 -4.44 28.50 6.92
N GLY A 131 -4.12 28.59 8.21
CA GLY A 131 -4.50 29.73 9.06
C GLY A 131 -3.73 31.03 8.79
N LEU A 132 -2.66 31.01 7.98
CA LEU A 132 -1.83 32.18 7.71
C LEU A 132 -1.56 32.42 6.22
N PRO A 133 -1.48 33.69 5.77
CA PRO A 133 -1.01 34.01 4.43
C PRO A 133 0.40 33.45 4.22
N LEU A 134 0.69 32.94 3.01
CA LEU A 134 1.99 32.39 2.59
C LEU A 134 2.34 30.98 3.13
N GLN A 135 1.45 30.29 3.87
CA GLN A 135 1.62 28.87 4.19
C GLN A 135 1.38 27.97 2.97
N GLY A 136 2.10 26.85 2.89
CA GLY A 136 1.89 25.84 1.85
C GLY A 136 2.58 26.18 0.54
N LYS A 137 3.71 26.90 0.61
CA LYS A 137 4.57 27.07 -0.57
C LYS A 137 5.18 25.74 -0.96
N ARG A 138 5.61 25.66 -2.21
CA ARG A 138 6.38 24.52 -2.72
C ARG A 138 7.54 24.17 -1.78
N ASP A 139 8.31 25.16 -1.38
CA ASP A 139 9.50 24.98 -0.54
C ASP A 139 9.15 24.40 0.83
N ASP A 140 8.06 24.86 1.46
CA ASP A 140 7.57 24.32 2.74
C ASP A 140 7.26 22.81 2.62
N HIS A 141 6.66 22.40 1.50
CA HIS A 141 6.36 20.98 1.25
C HIS A 141 7.63 20.16 1.01
N ILE A 142 8.60 20.71 0.29
CA ILE A 142 9.89 20.04 0.05
C ILE A 142 10.67 19.89 1.36
N GLU A 143 10.71 20.94 2.19
CA GLU A 143 11.36 20.91 3.51
C GLU A 143 10.72 19.86 4.43
N ALA A 144 9.38 19.79 4.48
CA ALA A 144 8.67 18.79 5.25
C ALA A 144 8.97 17.36 4.78
N LEU A 145 9.10 17.14 3.47
CA LEU A 145 9.45 15.85 2.88
C LEU A 145 10.91 15.46 3.19
N GLU A 146 11.85 16.41 3.15
CA GLU A 146 13.24 16.17 3.57
C GLU A 146 13.34 15.83 5.06
N TYR A 147 12.58 16.54 5.91
CA TYR A 147 12.53 16.22 7.34
C TYR A 147 11.95 14.83 7.59
N TYR A 148 10.84 14.48 6.91
CA TYR A 148 10.27 13.13 7.00
C TYR A 148 11.27 12.06 6.54
N LYS A 149 11.97 12.29 5.42
CA LYS A 149 13.02 11.39 4.91
C LYS A 149 14.16 11.20 5.91
N TYR A 150 14.61 12.29 6.55
CA TYR A 150 15.61 12.26 7.61
C TYR A 150 15.17 11.41 8.82
N LEU A 151 13.88 11.44 9.15
CA LEU A 151 13.31 10.67 10.25
C LEU A 151 13.10 9.18 9.93
N LEU A 152 13.02 8.78 8.65
CA LEU A 152 12.69 7.40 8.26
C LEU A 152 13.50 6.30 8.98
N PRO A 153 14.84 6.40 9.15
CA PRO A 153 15.61 5.39 9.85
C PRO A 153 15.21 5.18 11.32
N TYR A 154 14.59 6.19 11.94
CA TYR A 154 14.12 6.16 13.33
C TYR A 154 12.65 5.72 13.45
N LEU A 155 11.86 5.90 12.39
CA LEU A 155 10.45 5.50 12.34
C LEU A 155 10.28 4.02 11.95
N ILE A 156 11.25 3.46 11.24
CA ILE A 156 11.22 2.07 10.79
C ILE A 156 11.62 1.14 11.94
N PRO A 157 10.81 0.11 12.25
CA PRO A 157 11.18 -0.88 13.26
C PRO A 157 12.48 -1.60 12.90
N ASN A 158 13.35 -1.85 13.89
CA ASN A 158 14.57 -2.62 13.68
C ASN A 158 14.33 -4.14 13.68
N GLU A 159 13.20 -4.59 14.21
CA GLU A 159 12.90 -6.02 14.34
C GLU A 159 12.40 -6.60 13.01
N ARG A 160 13.07 -7.63 12.51
CA ARG A 160 12.76 -8.28 11.22
C ARG A 160 11.30 -8.69 11.07
N ARG A 161 10.64 -9.14 12.16
CA ARG A 161 9.23 -9.56 12.14
C ARG A 161 8.24 -8.45 11.75
N TYR A 162 8.64 -7.19 11.83
CA TYR A 162 7.84 -6.04 11.41
C TYR A 162 8.25 -5.50 10.04
N LEU A 163 9.27 -6.10 9.41
CA LEU A 163 9.86 -5.69 8.13
C LEU A 163 9.55 -6.65 6.98
N HIS A 164 8.71 -7.65 7.22
CA HIS A 164 8.18 -8.47 6.15
C HIS A 164 7.05 -7.73 5.43
N ALA A 165 7.03 -7.81 4.11
CA ALA A 165 5.85 -7.42 3.36
C ALA A 165 4.81 -8.53 3.47
N HIS A 166 3.54 -8.15 3.65
CA HIS A 166 2.41 -9.07 3.81
C HIS A 166 1.32 -8.73 2.80
N LEU A 167 0.49 -9.72 2.47
CA LEU A 167 -0.73 -9.46 1.74
C LEU A 167 -1.76 -8.80 2.66
N TRP A 168 -2.20 -7.61 2.28
CA TRP A 168 -3.18 -6.84 3.04
C TRP A 168 -4.23 -6.24 2.12
N HIS A 169 -5.50 -6.26 2.56
CA HIS A 169 -6.57 -5.62 1.83
C HIS A 169 -6.69 -4.13 2.24
N PRO A 170 -6.40 -3.16 1.34
CA PRO A 170 -6.32 -1.74 1.70
C PRO A 170 -7.70 -1.11 2.01
N GLY A 171 -8.79 -1.73 1.59
CA GLY A 171 -10.16 -1.22 1.72
C GLY A 171 -10.97 -1.93 2.80
N PHE A 172 -10.42 -2.13 3.99
CA PHE A 172 -11.10 -2.83 5.07
C PHE A 172 -12.08 -1.92 5.81
N HIS A 173 -13.20 -1.62 5.16
CA HIS A 173 -14.29 -0.81 5.69
C HIS A 173 -15.54 -1.67 5.90
N VAL A 174 -16.37 -1.36 6.89
CA VAL A 174 -17.59 -2.12 7.25
C VAL A 174 -18.57 -2.30 6.08
N GLY A 175 -18.52 -1.41 5.08
CA GLY A 175 -19.31 -1.51 3.84
C GLY A 175 -18.86 -2.61 2.87
N TYR A 176 -17.64 -3.13 3.03
CA TYR A 176 -17.07 -4.22 2.21
C TYR A 176 -17.10 -5.57 2.93
N LEU A 177 -17.62 -5.64 4.16
CA LEU A 177 -17.76 -6.86 4.94
C LEU A 177 -19.21 -7.35 4.89
N PHE A 178 -19.37 -8.66 4.68
CA PHE A 178 -20.68 -9.30 4.55
C PHE A 178 -20.76 -10.52 5.46
N LYS A 179 -21.85 -10.62 6.21
CA LYS A 179 -22.20 -11.81 7.00
C LYS A 179 -23.05 -12.71 6.12
N PHE A 180 -22.59 -13.94 5.91
CA PHE A 180 -23.42 -14.96 5.28
C PHE A 180 -24.49 -15.40 6.28
N CYS A 181 -25.76 -15.21 5.92
CA CYS A 181 -26.86 -15.90 6.59
C CYS A 181 -26.97 -17.28 5.96
N MET A 182 -26.62 -18.32 6.73
CA MET A 182 -27.00 -19.70 6.43
C MET A 182 -28.44 -19.94 6.85
#